data_AF-A0A937VWW5-F1
#
_entry.id   AF-A0A937VWW5-F1
#
_cell.length_a   1.000
_cell.length_b   1.000
_cell.length_c   1.000
_cell.angle_alpha   90.00
_cell.angle_beta   90.00
_cell.angle_gamma   90.00
#
_symmetry.space_group_name_H-M   'P 1'
#
loop_
_entity.id
_entity.type
_entity.pdbx_description
1 polymer ?
#
loop_
_entity_poly.entity_id
_entity_poly.type
_entity_poly.pdbx_seq_one_letter_code
_entity_poly.pdbx_strand_id
1 'polypeptide(L)'
;MNSHVRNYYRNSGLSSLWECHFYEAIPLHEREEITWKQASDLVPSIPKIWHDICQLSKKDRIEAVFSLWMKQLSGSQENLNNLSTFFQNLDDVGVFLFNLGPDLPYETEMVYSLADESCFYHGMPPIALEDSLYLSGQFGGLLPKDYLSFLHVHNGFSKHTDTGVLRGQDILRMYRKLIRDISERGLLIKNRGHFIDHNDLIPFYESFGTKSYQCFLKEWHYGSDVGNVFFSLRDGSISDYQSFDSITNTLAFTTFFDWLNFYLEPIGEEWLL
;
A
#
# COMPACT_ATOMS: atom_id res chain seq x y z
N MET A 1 -15.95 -3.91 -12.79
CA MET A 1 -14.62 -4.53 -12.55
C MET A 1 -14.35 -5.71 -13.49
N ASN A 2 -13.07 -5.96 -13.77
CA ASN A 2 -12.59 -6.96 -14.73
C ASN A 2 -12.67 -8.42 -14.20
N SER A 3 -12.25 -9.37 -15.04
CA SER A 3 -12.33 -10.81 -14.72
C SER A 3 -11.45 -11.21 -13.52
N HIS A 4 -10.24 -10.67 -13.40
CA HIS A 4 -9.30 -10.98 -12.32
C HIS A 4 -9.85 -10.62 -10.95
N VAL A 5 -10.38 -9.40 -10.80
CA VAL A 5 -10.97 -8.96 -9.53
C VAL A 5 -12.17 -9.84 -9.16
N ARG A 6 -13.06 -10.10 -10.13
CA ARG A 6 -14.23 -10.95 -9.91
C ARG A 6 -13.87 -12.39 -9.54
N ASN A 7 -12.72 -12.89 -10.00
CA ASN A 7 -12.23 -14.22 -9.65
C ASN A 7 -11.62 -14.28 -8.26
N TYR A 8 -10.93 -13.22 -7.85
CA TYR A 8 -10.31 -13.14 -6.53
C TYR A 8 -11.34 -12.99 -5.41
N TYR A 9 -12.33 -12.10 -5.59
CA TYR A 9 -13.41 -11.86 -4.62
C TYR A 9 -14.60 -12.81 -4.77
N ARG A 10 -14.38 -14.06 -5.19
CA ARG A 10 -15.44 -15.07 -5.22
C ARG A 10 -15.72 -15.58 -3.82
N ASN A 11 -17.00 -15.77 -3.50
CA ASN A 11 -17.43 -16.40 -2.26
C ASN A 11 -17.13 -17.90 -2.32
N SER A 12 -16.45 -18.43 -1.31
CA SER A 12 -16.30 -19.90 -1.15
C SER A 12 -17.64 -20.58 -0.87
N GLY A 13 -18.55 -19.90 -0.17
CA GLY A 13 -19.77 -20.53 0.34
C GLY A 13 -19.44 -21.77 1.20
N LEU A 14 -20.20 -22.86 1.03
CA LEU A 14 -20.00 -24.15 1.71
C LEU A 14 -19.09 -25.12 0.93
N SER A 15 -18.60 -24.74 -0.25
CA SER A 15 -17.69 -25.56 -1.07
C SER A 15 -16.24 -25.21 -0.78
N SER A 16 -15.46 -26.22 -0.40
CA SER A 16 -14.01 -26.22 -0.13
C SER A 16 -13.32 -24.84 -0.06
N LEU A 17 -13.05 -24.38 1.16
CA LEU A 17 -12.18 -23.22 1.50
C LEU A 17 -10.79 -23.22 0.83
N TRP A 18 -10.40 -24.32 0.18
CA TRP A 18 -9.13 -24.47 -0.51
C TRP A 18 -9.05 -23.70 -1.83
N GLU A 19 -10.19 -23.26 -2.41
CA GLU A 19 -10.23 -22.59 -3.72
C GLU A 19 -10.60 -21.09 -3.68
N CYS A 20 -11.06 -20.55 -2.55
CA CYS A 20 -11.41 -19.13 -2.46
C CYS A 20 -10.80 -18.47 -1.22
N HIS A 21 -10.43 -17.20 -1.37
CA HIS A 21 -9.80 -16.41 -0.32
C HIS A 21 -10.78 -15.90 0.74
N PHE A 22 -12.06 -15.81 0.40
CA PHE A 22 -13.09 -15.19 1.24
C PHE A 22 -14.23 -16.16 1.54
N TYR A 23 -14.75 -16.10 2.77
CA TYR A 23 -16.01 -16.74 3.11
C TYR A 23 -17.16 -16.05 2.38
N GLU A 24 -17.20 -14.72 2.52
CA GLU A 24 -18.12 -13.82 1.82
C GLU A 24 -17.40 -12.54 1.41
N ALA A 25 -17.71 -12.06 0.21
CA ALA A 25 -17.27 -10.81 -0.37
C ALA A 25 -18.46 -10.14 -1.06
N ILE A 26 -18.74 -8.90 -0.68
CA ILE A 26 -19.87 -8.09 -1.14
C ILE A 26 -19.29 -6.91 -1.94
N PRO A 27 -19.42 -6.90 -3.28
CA PRO A 27 -19.04 -5.75 -4.10
C PRO A 27 -20.04 -4.62 -3.89
N LEU A 28 -19.79 -3.72 -2.94
CA LEU A 28 -20.70 -2.64 -2.56
C LEU A 28 -21.06 -1.72 -3.75
N HIS A 29 -20.13 -1.56 -4.68
CA HIS A 29 -20.25 -0.77 -5.91
C HIS A 29 -21.13 -1.42 -7.00
N GLU A 30 -21.58 -2.66 -6.81
CA GLU A 30 -22.58 -3.35 -7.64
C GLU A 30 -23.92 -3.57 -6.89
N ARG A 31 -24.06 -3.02 -5.67
CA ARG A 31 -25.19 -3.27 -4.74
C ARG A 31 -25.78 -1.97 -4.20
N GLU A 32 -26.42 -1.21 -5.08
CA GLU A 32 -27.04 0.10 -4.76
C GLU A 32 -28.12 0.01 -3.66
N GLU A 33 -28.71 -1.17 -3.44
CA GLU A 33 -29.71 -1.37 -2.40
C GLU A 33 -29.14 -1.37 -0.97
N ILE A 34 -27.82 -1.52 -0.80
CA ILE A 34 -27.17 -1.50 0.51
C ILE A 34 -27.04 -0.05 0.99
N THR A 35 -27.83 0.29 2.00
CA THR A 35 -27.79 1.60 2.64
C THR A 35 -26.49 1.82 3.43
N TRP A 36 -26.12 3.08 3.66
CA TRP A 36 -25.01 3.44 4.54
C TRP A 36 -25.11 2.75 5.90
N LYS A 37 -26.31 2.74 6.49
CA LYS A 37 -26.55 2.12 7.80
C LYS A 37 -26.21 0.62 7.78
N GLN A 38 -26.66 -0.11 6.77
CA GLN A 38 -26.34 -1.54 6.64
C GLN A 38 -24.84 -1.77 6.45
N ALA A 39 -24.17 -0.96 5.63
CA ALA A 39 -22.73 -1.06 5.43
C ALA A 39 -21.95 -0.75 6.71
N SER A 40 -22.32 0.30 7.45
CA SER A 40 -21.66 0.69 8.71
C SER A 40 -21.96 -0.26 9.86
N ASP A 41 -23.14 -0.88 9.87
CA ASP A 41 -23.49 -1.91 10.87
C ASP A 41 -22.63 -3.19 10.65
N LEU A 42 -22.31 -3.52 9.39
CA LEU A 42 -21.42 -4.63 9.04
C LEU A 42 -19.93 -4.32 9.27
N VAL A 43 -19.48 -3.15 8.79
CA VAL A 43 -18.09 -2.69 8.89
C VAL A 43 -18.06 -1.30 9.52
N PRO A 44 -17.99 -1.18 10.86
CA PRO A 44 -18.01 0.12 11.52
C PRO A 44 -16.87 1.07 11.12
N SER A 45 -15.76 0.53 10.61
CA SER A 45 -14.59 1.29 10.15
C SER A 45 -14.69 1.78 8.71
N ILE A 46 -15.72 1.42 7.95
CA ILE A 46 -15.86 1.86 6.56
C ILE A 46 -16.01 3.39 6.50
N PRO A 47 -15.26 4.11 5.65
CA PRO A 47 -15.47 5.53 5.46
C PRO A 47 -16.80 5.80 4.76
N LYS A 48 -17.60 6.76 5.24
CA LYS A 48 -18.84 7.17 4.55
C LYS A 48 -18.62 7.55 3.10
N ILE A 49 -17.51 8.25 2.82
CA ILE A 49 -17.16 8.66 1.46
C ILE A 49 -16.94 7.46 0.51
N TRP A 50 -16.50 6.30 1.02
CA TRP A 50 -16.36 5.09 0.21
C TRP A 50 -17.73 4.51 -0.19
N HIS A 51 -18.69 4.52 0.74
CA HIS A 51 -20.08 4.15 0.42
C HIS A 51 -20.72 5.14 -0.56
N ASP A 52 -20.56 6.44 -0.33
CA ASP A 52 -21.12 7.48 -1.20
C ASP A 52 -20.57 7.35 -2.64
N ILE A 53 -19.27 7.06 -2.81
CA ILE A 53 -18.64 6.84 -4.13
C ILE A 53 -19.20 5.59 -4.81
N CYS A 54 -19.55 4.53 -4.09
CA CYS A 54 -20.12 3.32 -4.70
C CYS A 54 -21.42 3.59 -5.48
N GLN A 55 -22.14 4.67 -5.16
CA GLN A 55 -23.39 5.08 -5.82
C GLN A 55 -23.17 5.83 -7.14
N LEU A 56 -21.92 6.15 -7.47
CA LEU A 56 -21.58 6.87 -8.69
C LEU A 56 -21.39 5.91 -9.87
N SER A 57 -21.51 6.46 -11.08
CA SER A 57 -21.13 5.73 -12.29
C SER A 57 -19.64 5.34 -12.24
N LYS A 58 -19.26 4.26 -12.92
CA LYS A 58 -17.88 3.78 -13.02
C LYS A 58 -16.86 4.91 -13.34
N LYS A 59 -17.19 5.78 -14.29
CA LYS A 59 -16.35 6.92 -14.67
C LYS A 59 -16.23 7.94 -13.53
N ASP A 60 -17.36 8.33 -12.96
CA ASP A 60 -17.40 9.31 -11.87
C ASP A 60 -16.73 8.78 -10.60
N ARG A 61 -16.76 7.46 -10.35
CA ARG A 61 -16.01 6.82 -9.25
C ARG A 61 -14.52 7.02 -9.40
N ILE A 62 -13.97 6.74 -10.58
CA ILE A 62 -12.53 6.93 -10.87
C ILE A 62 -12.14 8.39 -10.65
N GLU A 63 -12.91 9.33 -11.21
CA GLU A 63 -12.64 10.78 -11.06
C GLU A 63 -12.74 11.26 -9.60
N ALA A 64 -13.74 10.77 -8.85
CA ALA A 64 -13.91 11.11 -7.45
C ALA A 64 -12.75 10.58 -6.59
N VAL A 65 -12.34 9.33 -6.79
CA VAL A 65 -11.23 8.73 -6.05
C VAL A 65 -9.90 9.38 -6.42
N PHE A 66 -9.66 9.68 -7.70
CA PHE A 66 -8.50 10.45 -8.12
C PHE A 66 -8.45 11.81 -7.40
N SER A 67 -9.58 12.51 -7.34
CA SER A 67 -9.68 13.79 -6.64
C SER A 67 -9.40 13.68 -5.15
N LEU A 68 -9.82 12.58 -4.50
CA LEU A 68 -9.50 12.31 -3.10
C LEU A 68 -8.00 12.11 -2.88
N TRP A 69 -7.34 11.31 -3.74
CA TRP A 69 -5.88 11.13 -3.69
C TRP A 69 -5.17 12.48 -3.87
N MET A 70 -5.52 13.23 -4.92
CA MET A 70 -4.88 14.53 -5.20
C MET A 70 -5.06 15.54 -4.07
N LYS A 71 -6.23 15.54 -3.41
CA LYS A 71 -6.47 16.41 -2.24
C LYS A 71 -5.55 16.02 -1.08
N GLN A 72 -5.41 14.73 -0.80
CA GLN A 72 -4.66 14.24 0.35
C GLN A 72 -3.13 14.28 0.14
N LEU A 73 -2.67 14.06 -1.10
CA LEU A 73 -1.25 14.01 -1.47
C LEU A 73 -0.67 15.38 -1.89
N SER A 74 -1.37 16.48 -1.62
CA SER A 74 -1.11 17.83 -2.18
C SER A 74 0.21 18.53 -1.76
N GLY A 75 1.19 17.77 -1.25
CA GLY A 75 2.51 18.26 -0.81
C GLY A 75 3.55 18.52 -1.92
N SER A 76 3.40 17.98 -3.13
CA SER A 76 4.25 18.34 -4.29
C SER A 76 3.63 17.84 -5.60
N GLN A 77 2.82 18.67 -6.28
CA GLN A 77 2.14 18.28 -7.53
C GLN A 77 3.09 17.90 -8.67
N GLU A 78 4.35 18.36 -8.63
CA GLU A 78 5.36 18.07 -9.67
C GLU A 78 5.79 16.59 -9.70
N ASN A 79 5.57 15.85 -8.60
CA ASN A 79 6.02 14.47 -8.42
C ASN A 79 4.87 13.46 -8.41
N LEU A 80 3.78 13.65 -9.17
CA LEU A 80 2.66 12.68 -9.23
C LEU A 80 2.20 12.36 -10.67
N ASN A 81 3.10 12.47 -11.65
CA ASN A 81 2.75 12.24 -13.06
C ASN A 81 2.21 10.81 -13.28
N ASN A 82 2.85 9.80 -12.68
CA ASN A 82 2.41 8.41 -12.81
C ASN A 82 1.06 8.14 -12.14
N LEU A 83 0.66 8.95 -11.16
CA LEU A 83 -0.66 8.84 -10.54
C LEU A 83 -1.77 9.10 -11.56
N SER A 84 -1.62 10.13 -12.39
CA SER A 84 -2.61 10.43 -13.44
C SER A 84 -2.69 9.30 -14.46
N THR A 85 -1.55 8.76 -14.88
CA THR A 85 -1.48 7.61 -15.80
C THR A 85 -2.09 6.35 -15.18
N PHE A 86 -1.84 6.10 -13.89
CA PHE A 86 -2.46 5.00 -13.15
C PHE A 86 -4.00 5.08 -13.21
N PHE A 87 -4.58 6.24 -12.88
CA PHE A 87 -6.03 6.44 -12.91
C PHE A 87 -6.62 6.37 -14.33
N GLN A 88 -5.87 6.81 -15.35
CA GLN A 88 -6.27 6.67 -16.77
C GLN A 88 -6.32 5.21 -17.25
N ASN A 89 -5.50 4.34 -16.64
CA ASN A 89 -5.41 2.92 -16.99
C ASN A 89 -6.36 2.02 -16.19
N LEU A 90 -7.17 2.59 -15.29
CA LEU A 90 -8.16 1.82 -14.53
C LEU A 90 -9.32 1.38 -15.43
N ASP A 91 -9.69 0.12 -15.29
CA ASP A 91 -11.04 -0.31 -15.64
C ASP A 91 -12.01 0.40 -14.70
N ASP A 92 -11.94 0.12 -13.41
CA ASP A 92 -12.96 0.50 -12.42
C ASP A 92 -12.35 0.66 -11.02
N VAL A 93 -13.04 1.40 -10.15
CA VAL A 93 -12.77 1.47 -8.72
C VAL A 93 -14.02 1.09 -7.95
N GLY A 94 -13.86 0.25 -6.94
CA GLY A 94 -14.98 -0.31 -6.21
C GLY A 94 -14.59 -0.72 -4.81
N VAL A 95 -15.58 -0.76 -3.92
CA VAL A 95 -15.37 -1.14 -2.52
C VAL A 95 -15.93 -2.54 -2.32
N PHE A 96 -15.19 -3.35 -1.59
CA PHE A 96 -15.62 -4.66 -1.13
C PHE A 96 -15.78 -4.66 0.39
N LEU A 97 -16.85 -5.29 0.87
CA LEU A 97 -16.97 -5.72 2.26
C LEU A 97 -16.73 -7.22 2.27
N PHE A 98 -15.82 -7.72 3.08
CA PHE A 98 -15.47 -9.14 3.04
C PHE A 98 -15.25 -9.71 4.44
N ASN A 99 -15.43 -11.01 4.61
CA ASN A 99 -15.01 -11.73 5.79
C ASN A 99 -14.24 -13.01 5.39
N LEU A 100 -13.31 -13.40 6.26
CA LEU A 100 -12.46 -14.57 6.04
C LEU A 100 -13.03 -15.85 6.66
N GLY A 101 -14.11 -15.75 7.43
CA GLY A 101 -14.75 -16.87 8.10
C GLY A 101 -16.08 -16.46 8.75
N PRO A 102 -16.96 -17.43 9.06
CA PRO A 102 -18.31 -17.17 9.56
C PRO A 102 -18.34 -16.41 10.89
N ASP A 103 -17.34 -16.61 11.74
CA ASP A 103 -17.22 -15.98 13.06
C ASP A 103 -16.24 -14.79 13.08
N LEU A 104 -15.70 -14.40 11.93
CA LEU A 104 -14.77 -13.29 11.80
C LEU A 104 -15.51 -12.00 11.42
N PRO A 105 -15.08 -10.84 11.95
CA PRO A 105 -15.67 -9.57 11.58
C PRO A 105 -15.47 -9.31 10.08
N TYR A 106 -16.39 -8.53 9.52
CA TYR A 106 -16.19 -8.00 8.18
C TYR A 106 -15.09 -6.93 8.20
N GLU A 107 -14.29 -6.96 7.15
CA GLU A 107 -13.34 -5.91 6.76
C GLU A 107 -13.81 -5.25 5.46
N THR A 108 -13.12 -4.19 5.07
CA THR A 108 -13.37 -3.50 3.81
C THR A 108 -12.07 -3.05 3.17
N GLU A 109 -12.07 -3.03 1.84
CA GLU A 109 -11.00 -2.44 1.04
C GLU A 109 -11.56 -1.82 -0.23
N MET A 110 -10.82 -0.83 -0.74
CA MET A 110 -11.06 -0.23 -2.04
C MET A 110 -10.14 -0.89 -3.05
N VAL A 111 -10.71 -1.33 -4.17
CA VAL A 111 -10.03 -2.09 -5.22
C VAL A 111 -9.97 -1.26 -6.49
N TYR A 112 -8.79 -1.25 -7.10
CA TYR A 112 -8.44 -0.55 -8.33
C TYR A 112 -8.15 -1.59 -9.42
N SER A 113 -9.13 -1.83 -10.28
CA SER A 113 -9.05 -2.81 -11.36
C SER A 113 -8.38 -2.16 -12.57
N LEU A 114 -7.32 -2.75 -13.14
CA LEU A 114 -6.72 -2.23 -14.39
C LEU A 114 -7.50 -2.69 -15.64
N ALA A 115 -7.54 -1.84 -16.66
CA ALA A 115 -8.26 -2.09 -17.92
C ALA A 115 -7.61 -3.17 -18.80
N ASP A 116 -6.30 -3.34 -18.69
CA ASP A 116 -5.51 -4.33 -19.44
C ASP A 116 -5.55 -5.74 -18.82
N GLU A 117 -6.29 -5.91 -17.72
CA GLU A 117 -6.36 -7.16 -16.94
C GLU A 117 -5.00 -7.65 -16.39
N SER A 118 -3.95 -6.83 -16.41
CA SER A 118 -2.61 -7.24 -15.96
C SER A 118 -2.52 -7.50 -14.45
N CYS A 119 -3.26 -6.71 -13.66
CA CYS A 119 -3.40 -6.88 -12.21
C CYS A 119 -4.52 -5.99 -11.64
N PHE A 120 -4.62 -5.94 -10.32
CA PHE A 120 -5.36 -4.94 -9.58
C PHE A 120 -4.61 -4.55 -8.31
N TYR A 121 -4.95 -3.38 -7.77
CA TYR A 121 -4.48 -2.90 -6.46
C TYR A 121 -5.63 -2.87 -5.48
N HIS A 122 -5.32 -2.93 -4.20
CA HIS A 122 -6.30 -2.76 -3.14
C HIS A 122 -5.68 -2.00 -1.97
N GLY A 123 -6.52 -1.18 -1.32
CA GLY A 123 -6.11 -0.33 -0.21
C GLY A 123 -7.12 -0.37 0.92
N MET A 124 -6.62 -0.37 2.15
CA MET A 124 -7.44 -0.37 3.36
C MET A 124 -7.99 1.04 3.66
N PRO A 125 -9.00 1.17 4.54
CA PRO A 125 -9.49 2.47 4.99
C PRO A 125 -8.38 3.39 5.50
N PRO A 126 -8.53 4.72 5.38
CA PRO A 126 -7.60 5.70 5.94
C PRO A 126 -7.28 5.45 7.41
N ILE A 127 -6.04 5.74 7.81
CA ILE A 127 -5.64 5.74 9.21
C ILE A 127 -6.35 6.86 9.97
N ALA A 128 -6.74 6.61 11.22
CA ALA A 128 -7.25 7.66 12.11
C ALA A 128 -6.16 8.68 12.41
N LEU A 129 -6.54 9.95 12.63
CA LEU A 129 -5.58 11.02 12.93
C LEU A 129 -4.78 10.72 14.21
N GLU A 130 -5.44 10.21 15.24
CA GLU A 130 -4.80 9.84 16.50
C GLU A 130 -3.77 8.71 16.34
N ASP A 131 -4.08 7.70 15.54
CA ASP A 131 -3.17 6.59 15.24
C ASP A 131 -1.97 7.05 14.41
N SER A 132 -2.20 7.95 13.44
CA SER A 132 -1.13 8.57 12.63
C SER A 132 -0.16 9.39 13.49
N LEU A 133 -0.71 10.20 14.41
CA LEU A 133 0.09 10.98 15.36
C LEU A 133 0.86 10.07 16.34
N TYR A 134 0.20 9.03 16.85
CA TYR A 134 0.83 8.05 17.72
C TYR A 134 2.00 7.37 17.01
N LEU A 135 1.78 6.88 15.79
CA LEU A 135 2.78 6.25 14.94
C LEU A 135 3.98 7.18 14.69
N SER A 136 3.73 8.42 14.28
CA SER A 136 4.78 9.43 14.09
C SER A 136 5.60 9.64 15.38
N GLY A 137 4.92 9.70 16.53
CA GLY A 137 5.56 9.80 17.84
C GLY A 137 6.46 8.62 18.20
N GLN A 138 6.10 7.39 17.80
CA GLN A 138 6.94 6.19 18.04
C GLN A 138 8.29 6.26 17.35
N PHE A 139 8.40 7.03 16.26
CA PHE A 139 9.63 7.23 15.50
C PHE A 139 10.18 8.65 15.65
N GLY A 140 9.78 9.40 16.69
CA GLY A 140 10.32 10.73 16.97
C GLY A 140 10.06 11.76 15.86
N GLY A 141 9.00 11.59 15.08
CA GLY A 141 8.69 12.46 13.95
C GLY A 141 9.51 12.19 12.68
N LEU A 142 10.27 11.09 12.61
CA LEU A 142 11.11 10.74 11.46
C LEU A 142 10.33 10.14 10.29
N LEU A 143 9.05 9.80 10.46
CA LEU A 143 8.25 9.31 9.34
C LEU A 143 7.97 10.46 8.36
N PRO A 144 8.23 10.27 7.06
CA PRO A 144 7.98 11.29 6.05
C PRO A 144 6.53 11.78 6.03
N LYS A 145 6.33 13.07 5.77
CA LYS A 145 4.99 13.68 5.75
C LYS A 145 4.15 13.19 4.59
N ASP A 146 4.78 12.94 3.45
CA ASP A 146 4.16 12.38 2.26
C ASP A 146 3.66 10.94 2.50
N TYR A 147 4.43 10.11 3.22
CA TYR A 147 4.01 8.79 3.67
C TYR A 147 2.81 8.85 4.64
N LEU A 148 2.89 9.71 5.66
CA LEU A 148 1.76 9.90 6.59
C LEU A 148 0.50 10.41 5.87
N SER A 149 0.67 11.28 4.87
CA SER A 149 -0.42 11.76 4.03
C SER A 149 -1.02 10.62 3.21
N PHE A 150 -0.20 9.74 2.66
CA PHE A 150 -0.65 8.54 1.97
C PHE A 150 -1.45 7.58 2.87
N LEU A 151 -1.06 7.41 4.14
CA LEU A 151 -1.82 6.58 5.08
C LEU A 151 -3.25 7.09 5.33
N HIS A 152 -3.48 8.40 5.11
CA HIS A 152 -4.83 9.00 5.14
C HIS A 152 -5.61 8.83 3.83
N VAL A 153 -4.98 8.31 2.78
CA VAL A 153 -5.66 7.74 1.60
C VAL A 153 -5.92 6.26 1.85
N HIS A 154 -4.87 5.51 2.16
CA HIS A 154 -4.91 4.07 2.42
C HIS A 154 -3.97 3.66 3.55
N ASN A 155 -4.52 3.10 4.63
CA ASN A 155 -3.74 2.51 5.72
C ASN A 155 -3.24 1.11 5.37
N GLY A 156 -2.34 1.04 4.39
CA GLY A 156 -1.90 -0.18 3.74
C GLY A 156 -2.48 -0.30 2.33
N PHE A 157 -1.63 -0.70 1.39
CA PHE A 157 -1.91 -0.69 -0.04
C PHE A 157 -1.02 -1.69 -0.77
N SER A 158 -1.61 -2.52 -1.62
CA SER A 158 -0.88 -3.61 -2.29
C SER A 158 -1.43 -3.88 -3.67
N LYS A 159 -0.55 -4.27 -4.58
CA LYS A 159 -0.90 -5.05 -5.76
C LYS A 159 -1.30 -6.46 -5.33
N HIS A 160 -2.29 -7.07 -5.97
CA HIS A 160 -2.87 -8.37 -5.58
C HIS A 160 -1.85 -9.47 -5.21
N THR A 161 -0.74 -9.58 -5.94
CA THR A 161 0.27 -10.63 -5.72
C THR A 161 1.32 -10.26 -4.68
N ASP A 162 1.28 -9.03 -4.17
CA ASP A 162 2.30 -8.43 -3.33
C ASP A 162 1.86 -8.33 -1.87
N THR A 163 2.81 -8.19 -0.94
CA THR A 163 2.49 -7.88 0.45
C THR A 163 2.18 -6.40 0.62
N GLY A 164 2.93 -5.53 -0.05
CA GLY A 164 2.60 -4.10 -0.19
C GLY A 164 3.01 -3.23 0.98
N VAL A 165 2.44 -2.03 1.00
CA VAL A 165 2.62 -1.02 2.04
C VAL A 165 2.00 -1.54 3.34
N LEU A 166 2.79 -1.52 4.40
CA LEU A 166 2.37 -1.94 5.74
C LEU A 166 1.30 -1.00 6.29
N ARG A 167 0.34 -1.58 7.02
CA ARG A 167 -0.61 -0.79 7.81
C ARG A 167 0.15 -0.09 8.95
N GLY A 168 -0.25 1.12 9.30
CA GLY A 168 0.40 1.94 10.33
C GLY A 168 0.56 1.23 11.67
N GLN A 169 -0.46 0.48 12.09
CA GLN A 169 -0.44 -0.33 13.31
C GLN A 169 0.59 -1.47 13.30
N ASP A 170 1.02 -1.91 12.11
CA ASP A 170 1.94 -3.03 11.95
C ASP A 170 3.39 -2.58 11.84
N ILE A 171 3.66 -1.31 11.50
CA ILE A 171 5.02 -0.78 11.27
C ILE A 171 5.93 -1.02 12.47
N LEU A 172 5.50 -0.65 13.69
CA LEU A 172 6.34 -0.80 14.87
C LEU A 172 6.68 -2.27 15.18
N ARG A 173 5.71 -3.16 14.99
CA ARG A 173 5.91 -4.61 15.14
C ARG A 173 6.88 -5.12 14.09
N MET A 174 6.72 -4.70 12.84
CA MET A 174 7.57 -5.11 11.73
C MET A 174 8.99 -4.57 11.84
N TYR A 175 9.16 -3.31 12.26
CA TYR A 175 10.44 -2.72 12.61
C TYR A 175 11.18 -3.57 13.65
N ARG A 176 10.55 -3.83 14.80
CA ARG A 176 11.17 -4.64 15.87
C ARG A 176 11.52 -6.06 15.40
N LYS A 177 10.64 -6.67 14.60
CA LYS A 177 10.89 -7.98 13.99
C LYS A 177 12.10 -7.92 13.05
N LEU A 178 12.18 -6.92 12.18
CA LEU A 178 13.29 -6.74 11.24
C LEU A 178 14.62 -6.58 11.97
N ILE A 179 14.69 -5.69 12.97
CA ILE A 179 15.91 -5.47 13.78
C ILE A 179 16.37 -6.75 14.46
N ARG A 180 15.43 -7.50 15.03
CA ARG A 180 15.73 -8.79 15.66
C ARG A 180 16.26 -9.79 14.63
N ASP A 181 15.58 -9.95 13.50
CA ASP A 181 15.96 -10.90 12.45
C ASP A 181 17.36 -10.56 11.86
N ILE A 182 17.71 -9.27 11.72
CA ILE A 182 19.05 -8.82 11.30
C ILE A 182 20.11 -9.20 12.36
N SER A 183 19.82 -8.92 13.62
CA SER A 183 20.73 -9.17 14.76
C SER A 183 20.99 -10.66 14.96
N GLU A 184 19.95 -11.49 14.92
CA GLU A 184 20.05 -12.95 15.07
C GLU A 184 20.90 -13.60 13.97
N ARG A 185 20.89 -13.00 12.77
CA ARG A 185 21.71 -13.45 11.63
C ARG A 185 23.12 -12.88 11.64
N GLY A 186 23.42 -11.91 12.50
CA GLY A 186 24.70 -11.20 12.50
C GLY A 186 24.99 -10.48 11.18
N LEU A 187 23.94 -10.01 10.48
CA LEU A 187 24.11 -9.36 9.17
C LEU A 187 24.76 -7.99 9.36
N LEU A 188 25.82 -7.74 8.57
CA LEU A 188 26.48 -6.45 8.50
C LEU A 188 25.97 -5.72 7.26
N ILE A 189 25.22 -4.65 7.48
CA ILE A 189 24.64 -3.85 6.39
C ILE A 189 25.69 -2.83 5.95
N LYS A 190 26.02 -2.83 4.66
CA LYS A 190 27.01 -1.94 4.08
C LYS A 190 26.48 -1.28 2.82
N ASN A 191 26.72 0.02 2.70
CA ASN A 191 26.56 0.77 1.47
C ASN A 191 27.90 1.44 1.13
N ARG A 192 28.45 1.18 -0.06
CA ARG A 192 29.76 1.71 -0.53
C ARG A 192 30.90 1.62 0.50
N GLY A 193 30.90 0.56 1.31
CA GLY A 193 31.92 0.33 2.34
C GLY A 193 31.64 1.00 3.69
N HIS A 194 30.61 1.84 3.80
CA HIS A 194 30.11 2.39 5.05
C HIS A 194 29.12 1.44 5.70
N PHE A 195 29.26 1.26 7.01
CA PHE A 195 28.30 0.49 7.80
C PHE A 195 27.06 1.32 8.07
N ILE A 196 25.90 0.69 7.94
CA ILE A 196 24.60 1.26 8.31
C ILE A 196 24.16 0.60 9.60
N ASP A 197 23.74 1.41 10.58
CA ASP A 197 23.07 0.89 11.77
C ASP A 197 21.71 0.35 11.36
N HIS A 198 21.44 -0.93 11.63
CA HIS A 198 20.16 -1.52 11.30
C HIS A 198 19.00 -0.82 12.02
N ASN A 199 19.24 -0.18 13.17
CA ASN A 199 18.23 0.60 13.88
C ASN A 199 17.73 1.81 13.07
N ASP A 200 18.42 2.19 12.01
CA ASP A 200 18.02 3.29 11.13
C ASP A 200 17.07 2.87 10.01
N LEU A 201 16.78 1.57 9.87
CA LEU A 201 15.88 1.05 8.84
C LEU A 201 14.46 0.89 9.39
N ILE A 202 13.54 1.74 8.94
CA ILE A 202 12.11 1.65 9.29
C ILE A 202 11.35 1.08 8.09
N PRO A 203 10.91 -0.19 8.12
CA PRO A 203 10.19 -0.79 7.00
C PRO A 203 8.79 -0.17 6.86
N PHE A 204 8.41 0.21 5.65
CA PHE A 204 7.05 0.65 5.33
C PHE A 204 6.39 -0.20 4.24
N TYR A 205 7.16 -1.03 3.53
CA TYR A 205 6.67 -1.93 2.49
C TYR A 205 7.43 -3.26 2.53
N GLU A 206 6.74 -4.36 2.24
CA GLU A 206 7.30 -5.72 2.10
C GLU A 206 6.95 -6.29 0.72
N SER A 207 7.91 -6.96 0.08
CA SER A 207 7.77 -7.49 -1.28
C SER A 207 7.48 -8.99 -1.29
N PHE A 208 6.34 -9.39 -1.87
CA PHE A 208 5.97 -10.78 -2.18
C PHE A 208 6.18 -11.82 -1.05
N GLY A 209 6.11 -11.41 0.22
CA GLY A 209 6.43 -12.27 1.37
C GLY A 209 7.88 -12.77 1.43
N THR A 210 8.79 -12.20 0.63
CA THR A 210 10.19 -12.65 0.48
C THR A 210 11.13 -12.13 1.57
N LYS A 211 10.60 -11.45 2.60
CA LYS A 211 11.36 -10.68 3.59
C LYS A 211 12.34 -9.67 2.95
N SER A 212 11.87 -9.03 1.88
CA SER A 212 12.54 -7.91 1.24
C SER A 212 11.69 -6.66 1.47
N TYR A 213 12.33 -5.56 1.84
CA TYR A 213 11.64 -4.40 2.38
C TYR A 213 12.05 -3.13 1.63
N GLN A 214 11.13 -2.18 1.56
CA GLN A 214 11.50 -0.78 1.37
C GLN A 214 11.45 -0.11 2.74
N CYS A 215 12.55 0.55 3.09
CA CYS A 215 12.79 1.10 4.42
C CYS A 215 13.10 2.59 4.32
N PHE A 216 12.48 3.41 5.17
CA PHE A 216 13.03 4.74 5.44
C PHE A 216 14.38 4.58 6.14
N LEU A 217 15.38 5.31 5.65
CA LEU A 217 16.72 5.31 6.23
C LEU A 217 16.91 6.61 7.02
N LYS A 218 16.87 6.54 8.35
CA LYS A 218 16.85 7.71 9.24
C LYS A 218 17.95 8.74 8.93
N GLU A 219 19.15 8.29 8.59
CA GLU A 219 20.31 9.15 8.33
C GLU A 219 20.33 9.75 6.91
N TRP A 220 19.44 9.33 6.02
CA TRP A 220 19.39 9.83 4.65
C TRP A 220 18.24 10.81 4.44
N HIS A 221 18.59 12.09 4.41
CA HIS A 221 17.64 13.18 4.23
C HIS A 221 17.80 13.89 2.89
N TYR A 222 16.68 14.28 2.28
CA TYR A 222 16.63 15.19 1.15
C TYR A 222 15.70 16.37 1.49
N GLY A 223 16.29 17.53 1.80
CA GLY A 223 15.52 18.65 2.33
C GLY A 223 14.98 18.35 3.73
N SER A 224 13.65 18.35 3.88
CA SER A 224 12.96 18.03 5.14
C SER A 224 12.48 16.59 5.27
N ASP A 225 12.59 15.78 4.22
CA ASP A 225 12.05 14.42 4.17
C ASP A 225 13.15 13.37 4.29
N VAL A 226 12.75 12.16 4.68
CA VAL A 226 13.62 10.99 4.83
C VAL A 226 13.49 10.12 3.58
N GLY A 227 14.63 9.81 2.97
CA GLY A 227 14.70 8.92 1.80
C GLY A 227 14.45 7.46 2.16
N ASN A 228 14.21 6.64 1.14
CA ASN A 228 13.96 5.21 1.32
C ASN A 228 14.79 4.32 0.40
N VAL A 229 15.17 3.16 0.94
CA VAL A 229 16.09 2.21 0.33
C VAL A 229 15.51 0.80 0.36
N PHE A 230 15.75 0.05 -0.71
CA PHE A 230 15.47 -1.37 -0.70
C PHE A 230 16.46 -2.10 0.20
N PHE A 231 15.97 -3.02 1.01
CA PHE A 231 16.75 -3.87 1.89
C PHE A 231 16.31 -5.33 1.76
N SER A 232 17.27 -6.22 1.51
CA SER A 232 17.06 -7.66 1.44
C SER A 232 17.58 -8.34 2.71
N LEU A 233 16.69 -8.95 3.49
CA LEU A 233 17.09 -9.71 4.67
C LEU A 233 17.82 -11.02 4.31
N ARG A 234 17.72 -11.47 3.06
CA ARG A 234 18.35 -12.72 2.60
C ARG A 234 19.88 -12.63 2.66
N ASP A 235 20.43 -11.52 2.21
CA ASP A 235 21.86 -11.31 2.04
C ASP A 235 22.38 -10.03 2.73
N GLY A 236 21.49 -9.24 3.33
CA GLY A 236 21.84 -7.97 3.96
C GLY A 236 22.18 -6.87 2.95
N SER A 237 21.84 -7.05 1.67
CA SER A 237 22.05 -6.04 0.65
C SER A 237 21.10 -4.87 0.83
N ILE A 238 21.60 -3.68 0.48
CA ILE A 238 20.86 -2.43 0.53
C ILE A 238 21.10 -1.62 -0.74
N SER A 239 20.08 -0.92 -1.22
CA SER A 239 20.18 -0.03 -2.37
C SER A 239 21.29 1.01 -2.24
N ASP A 240 21.90 1.34 -3.38
CA ASP A 240 22.89 2.41 -3.47
C ASP A 240 22.23 3.80 -3.57
N TYR A 241 21.90 4.37 -2.41
CA TYR A 241 21.34 5.72 -2.31
C TYR A 241 22.36 6.85 -2.51
N GLN A 242 23.64 6.52 -2.69
CA GLN A 242 24.71 7.48 -2.99
C GLN A 242 25.06 7.51 -4.48
N SER A 243 24.42 6.67 -5.31
CA SER A 243 24.64 6.70 -6.76
C SER A 243 23.90 7.87 -7.42
N PHE A 244 24.51 8.38 -8.49
CA PHE A 244 23.90 9.32 -9.42
C PHE A 244 23.25 8.62 -10.62
N ASP A 245 23.27 7.28 -10.64
CA ASP A 245 22.49 6.49 -11.60
C ASP A 245 20.99 6.77 -11.42
N SER A 246 20.17 6.47 -12.44
CA SER A 246 18.73 6.71 -12.33
C SER A 246 18.16 6.01 -11.10
N ILE A 247 17.32 6.72 -10.34
CA ILE A 247 16.62 6.30 -9.11
C ILE A 247 15.96 4.91 -9.30
N THR A 248 15.45 4.65 -10.50
CA THR A 248 14.83 3.38 -10.91
C THR A 248 15.78 2.18 -10.89
N ASN A 249 17.07 2.39 -11.16
CA ASN A 249 18.08 1.32 -11.19
C ASN A 249 18.62 0.99 -9.80
N THR A 250 18.55 1.94 -8.87
CA THR A 250 19.09 1.77 -7.52
C THR A 250 18.05 1.26 -6.53
N LEU A 251 16.74 1.44 -6.81
CA LEU A 251 15.65 1.21 -5.86
C LEU A 251 15.79 2.03 -4.57
N ALA A 252 16.47 3.18 -4.64
CA ALA A 252 16.59 4.16 -3.59
C ALA A 252 15.92 5.47 -4.02
N PHE A 253 14.99 5.97 -3.22
CA PHE A 253 14.12 7.10 -3.57
C PHE A 253 14.24 8.22 -2.55
N THR A 254 14.28 9.47 -3.03
CA THR A 254 14.42 10.66 -2.19
C THR A 254 13.19 10.96 -1.34
N THR A 255 12.01 10.54 -1.80
CA THR A 255 10.73 10.71 -1.10
C THR A 255 9.90 9.44 -1.19
N PHE A 256 8.87 9.31 -0.34
CA PHE A 256 7.91 8.22 -0.48
C PHE A 256 7.09 8.38 -1.77
N PHE A 257 6.81 9.61 -2.23
CA PHE A 257 6.10 9.83 -3.49
C PHE A 257 6.89 9.39 -4.73
N ASP A 258 8.22 9.55 -4.74
CA ASP A 258 9.06 9.01 -5.82
C ASP A 258 8.93 7.48 -5.88
N TRP A 259 8.95 6.82 -4.71
CA TRP A 259 8.72 5.38 -4.61
C TRP A 259 7.30 5.00 -5.04
N LEU A 260 6.27 5.75 -4.63
CA LEU A 260 4.88 5.48 -4.98
C LEU A 260 4.66 5.60 -6.49
N ASN A 261 5.26 6.60 -7.14
CA ASN A 261 5.21 6.72 -8.60
C ASN A 261 5.81 5.51 -9.28
N PHE A 262 6.97 5.04 -8.83
CA PHE A 262 7.60 3.83 -9.33
C PHE A 262 6.72 2.59 -9.08
N TYR A 263 6.12 2.48 -7.89
CA TYR A 263 5.24 1.35 -7.53
C TYR A 263 3.97 1.28 -8.39
N LEU A 264 3.44 2.43 -8.81
CA LEU A 264 2.26 2.54 -9.65
C LEU A 264 2.55 2.43 -11.15
N GLU A 265 3.83 2.37 -11.56
CA GLU A 265 4.17 2.20 -12.97
C GLU A 265 3.56 0.90 -13.53
N PRO A 266 2.95 0.95 -14.72
CA PRO A 266 2.56 -0.27 -15.42
C PRO A 266 3.77 -1.19 -15.54
N ILE A 267 3.61 -2.47 -15.22
CA ILE A 267 4.67 -3.45 -15.49
C ILE A 267 4.80 -3.53 -17.00
N GLY A 268 5.87 -2.94 -17.54
CA GLY A 268 6.27 -3.19 -18.92
C GLY A 268 6.55 -4.69 -19.10
N GLU A 269 6.21 -5.24 -20.27
CA GLU A 269 6.42 -6.66 -20.63
C GLU A 269 7.88 -7.15 -20.40
N GLU A 270 8.84 -6.23 -20.26
CA GLU A 270 10.26 -6.53 -20.04
C GLU A 270 10.60 -7.09 -18.65
N TRP A 271 9.72 -6.97 -17.65
CA TRP A 271 9.97 -7.50 -16.29
C TRP A 271 9.38 -8.90 -16.05
N LEU A 272 8.80 -9.52 -17.08
CA LEU A 272 8.21 -10.86 -17.04
C LEU A 272 9.08 -11.95 -17.72
N LEU A 273 10.38 -11.68 -17.91
CA LEU A 273 11.35 -12.63 -18.49
C LEU A 273 12.44 -13.06 -17.49
#